data_AF-A0A366XBR3-F1
#
_entry.id   AF-A0A366XBR3-F1
#
_cell.length_a   1.000
_cell.length_b   1.000
_cell.length_c   1.000
_cell.angle_alpha   90.00
_cell.angle_beta   90.00
_cell.angle_gamma   90.00
#
_symmetry.space_group_name_H-M   'P 1'
#
loop_
_entity.id
_entity.type
_entity.pdbx_description
1 polymer ?
#
loop_
_entity_poly.entity_id
_entity_poly.type
_entity_poly.pdbx_seq_one_letter_code
_entity_poly.pdbx_strand_id
1 'polypeptide(L)'
;MQLTFRSMCENTPGEAWQSVVANGWPGWREWFTQRTTGQIPNAKMRRAVRRAMPEYESLWDTLCNTVEADDDLVHFLSFWCPPRYLVNCSQVVAVDDQGPYLIRNYDLDPALNEATFLSTNWSGIRVAGMVEALSGLADGMNEFGLAASLTFGGRIEAAKGFGIPVIIRYLLQTCRDVADGIEVLRTVPSHMSYNVSLIDAAGNWATVYVAPDRPAIVRRQAWATNHQLGVEWPMHGRVSNTLERARHLDTELQGQQTSAADLLRVFNQSPVFSTNYRRGFGTVYTATYRPIQRTARLSWRDGTRLEWNIRAVTARQQAIAYSETGSRALASTHYTPDRPVPGWYSAFLSDMHTKNTGPEQDRLAAFWRRTHLGQDQDWANLSLDLTPPPKETR
;
A
#
# COMPACT_ATOMS: atom_id res chain seq x y z
N MET A 1 19.26 -1.80 2.60
CA MET A 1 18.32 -2.11 1.49
C MET A 1 18.13 -0.85 0.65
N GLN A 2 17.78 -0.98 -0.63
CA GLN A 2 17.50 0.16 -1.52
C GLN A 2 16.25 -0.14 -2.35
N LEU A 3 15.44 0.89 -2.62
CA LEU A 3 14.27 0.84 -3.50
C LEU A 3 14.27 2.08 -4.40
N THR A 4 13.98 1.93 -5.69
CA THR A 4 13.88 3.05 -6.62
C THR A 4 12.42 3.38 -6.87
N PHE A 5 11.98 4.54 -6.37
CA PHE A 5 10.67 5.08 -6.67
C PHE A 5 10.65 5.63 -8.08
N ARG A 6 9.53 5.44 -8.77
CA ARG A 6 9.28 6.00 -10.08
C ARG A 6 7.89 6.63 -10.14
N SER A 7 7.75 7.63 -11.00
CA SER A 7 6.45 8.19 -11.36
C SER A 7 6.17 8.01 -12.84
N MET A 8 4.93 7.67 -13.17
CA MET A 8 4.46 7.43 -14.53
C MET A 8 3.07 8.06 -14.72
N CYS A 9 2.73 8.38 -15.96
CA CYS A 9 1.43 8.93 -16.31
C CYS A 9 0.95 8.34 -17.63
N GLU A 10 -0.33 7.99 -17.71
CA GLU A 10 -0.98 7.61 -18.97
C GLU A 10 -2.49 7.91 -18.94
N ASN A 11 -3.10 8.04 -20.12
CA ASN A 11 -4.54 8.31 -20.24
C ASN A 11 -5.35 7.03 -20.43
N THR A 12 -4.81 6.09 -21.18
CA THR A 12 -5.41 4.78 -21.45
C THR A 12 -4.39 3.71 -21.08
N PRO A 13 -4.80 2.50 -20.66
CA PRO A 13 -3.86 1.42 -20.38
C PRO A 13 -2.95 1.17 -21.59
N GLY A 14 -1.66 1.42 -21.43
CA GLY A 14 -0.65 1.31 -22.49
C GLY A 14 0.73 1.01 -21.92
N GLU A 15 1.73 1.77 -22.33
CA GLU A 15 3.14 1.52 -21.96
C GLU A 15 3.40 1.61 -20.45
N ALA A 16 2.77 2.55 -19.73
CA ALA A 16 2.98 2.66 -18.29
C ALA A 16 2.32 1.48 -17.57
N TRP A 17 1.13 1.06 -17.99
CA TRP A 17 0.48 -0.16 -17.50
C TRP A 17 1.34 -1.42 -17.74
N GLN A 18 1.82 -1.61 -18.97
CA GLN A 18 2.73 -2.70 -19.33
C GLN A 18 3.98 -2.70 -18.45
N SER A 19 4.55 -1.52 -18.16
CA SER A 19 5.70 -1.39 -17.27
C SER A 19 5.37 -1.73 -15.80
N VAL A 20 4.18 -1.39 -15.31
CA VAL A 20 3.72 -1.82 -13.97
C VAL A 20 3.66 -3.35 -13.90
N VAL A 21 2.99 -3.99 -14.86
CA VAL A 21 2.85 -5.45 -14.91
C VAL A 21 4.20 -6.14 -15.04
N ALA A 22 5.05 -5.69 -15.97
CA ALA A 22 6.36 -6.30 -16.19
C ALA A 22 7.26 -6.28 -14.95
N ASN A 23 7.14 -5.25 -14.10
CA ASN A 23 7.95 -5.12 -12.89
C ASN A 23 7.32 -5.80 -11.66
N GLY A 24 6.00 -5.71 -11.49
CA GLY A 24 5.32 -6.21 -10.29
C GLY A 24 4.81 -7.65 -10.41
N TRP A 25 4.34 -8.06 -11.60
CA TRP A 25 3.63 -9.34 -11.75
C TRP A 25 4.45 -10.57 -11.40
N PRO A 26 5.76 -10.68 -11.73
CA PRO A 26 6.53 -11.86 -11.36
C PRO A 26 6.50 -12.16 -9.85
N GLY A 27 6.66 -11.13 -9.00
CA GLY A 27 6.60 -11.28 -7.55
C GLY A 27 5.18 -11.55 -7.04
N TRP A 28 4.20 -10.82 -7.57
CA TRP A 28 2.79 -11.04 -7.24
C TRP A 28 2.30 -12.43 -7.64
N ARG A 29 2.70 -12.95 -8.79
CA ARG A 29 2.34 -14.29 -9.28
C ARG A 29 2.84 -15.37 -8.33
N GLU A 30 4.09 -15.28 -7.89
CA GLU A 30 4.65 -16.23 -6.93
C GLU A 30 3.84 -16.24 -5.62
N TRP A 31 3.61 -15.05 -5.05
CA TRP A 31 2.82 -14.91 -3.83
C TRP A 31 1.39 -15.44 -4.01
N PHE A 32 0.75 -15.08 -5.11
CA PHE A 32 -0.66 -15.36 -5.40
C PHE A 32 -0.89 -16.84 -5.65
N THR A 33 -0.09 -17.47 -6.53
CA THR A 33 -0.27 -18.89 -6.89
C THR A 33 0.05 -19.84 -5.74
N GLN A 34 1.01 -19.50 -4.87
CA GLN A 34 1.34 -20.29 -3.68
C GLN A 34 0.22 -20.29 -2.62
N ARG A 35 -0.57 -19.22 -2.55
CA ARG A 35 -1.52 -18.98 -1.44
C ARG A 35 -2.98 -19.04 -1.85
N THR A 36 -3.25 -19.02 -3.15
CA THR A 36 -4.61 -19.14 -3.68
C THR A 36 -5.02 -20.61 -3.65
N THR A 37 -6.02 -20.93 -2.82
CA THR A 37 -6.56 -22.28 -2.73
C THR A 37 -7.68 -22.50 -3.74
N GLY A 38 -7.38 -23.24 -4.80
CA GLY A 38 -8.35 -23.60 -5.84
C GLY A 38 -8.61 -22.49 -6.86
N GLN A 39 -9.11 -22.89 -8.04
CA GLN A 39 -9.43 -21.94 -9.11
C GLN A 39 -10.83 -21.36 -8.91
N ILE A 40 -10.93 -20.03 -8.99
CA ILE A 40 -12.22 -19.34 -9.09
C ILE A 40 -12.57 -19.22 -10.57
N PRO A 41 -13.69 -19.81 -11.04
CA PRO A 41 -14.09 -19.68 -12.44
C PRO A 41 -14.27 -18.21 -12.85
N ASN A 42 -13.78 -17.85 -14.03
CA ASN A 42 -13.85 -16.48 -14.56
C ASN A 42 -15.29 -15.91 -14.53
N ALA A 43 -16.29 -16.72 -14.87
CA ALA A 43 -17.69 -16.32 -14.80
C ALA A 43 -18.17 -15.90 -13.39
N LYS A 44 -17.57 -16.42 -12.31
CA LYS A 44 -17.87 -15.99 -10.93
C LYS A 44 -17.20 -14.64 -10.63
N MET A 45 -15.95 -14.45 -11.05
CA MET A 45 -15.22 -13.18 -10.89
C MET A 45 -15.93 -12.05 -11.64
N ARG A 46 -16.26 -12.25 -12.92
CA ARG A 46 -17.04 -11.30 -13.73
C ARG A 46 -18.37 -10.92 -13.06
N ARG A 47 -19.10 -11.91 -12.54
CA ARG A 47 -20.37 -11.66 -11.84
C ARG A 47 -20.18 -10.84 -10.57
N ALA A 48 -19.10 -11.07 -9.82
CA ALA A 48 -18.78 -10.28 -8.64
C ALA A 48 -18.45 -8.84 -9.03
N VAL A 49 -17.58 -8.64 -10.03
CA VAL A 49 -17.21 -7.31 -10.56
C VAL A 49 -18.45 -6.57 -11.03
N ARG A 50 -19.25 -7.16 -11.93
CA ARG A 50 -20.47 -6.53 -12.46
C ARG A 50 -21.47 -6.14 -11.37
N ARG A 51 -21.56 -6.92 -10.30
CA ARG A 51 -22.51 -6.64 -9.20
C ARG A 51 -22.02 -5.52 -8.28
N ALA A 52 -20.72 -5.48 -7.98
CA ALA A 52 -20.19 -4.58 -6.96
C ALA A 52 -19.51 -3.33 -7.54
N MET A 53 -18.93 -3.43 -8.73
CA MET A 53 -18.13 -2.40 -9.39
C MET A 53 -18.40 -2.42 -10.91
N PRO A 54 -19.65 -2.19 -11.37
CA PRO A 54 -20.03 -2.35 -12.77
C PRO A 54 -19.19 -1.50 -13.74
N GLU A 55 -18.79 -0.29 -13.33
CA GLU A 55 -17.95 0.61 -14.13
C GLU A 55 -16.51 0.11 -14.27
N TYR A 56 -16.07 -0.80 -13.40
CA TYR A 56 -14.74 -1.42 -13.46
C TYR A 56 -14.67 -2.58 -14.47
N GLU A 57 -15.80 -3.17 -14.87
CA GLU A 57 -15.81 -4.37 -15.72
C GLU A 57 -15.10 -4.14 -17.08
N SER A 58 -15.42 -3.06 -17.78
CA SER A 58 -14.80 -2.71 -19.07
C SER A 58 -13.33 -2.32 -18.94
N LEU A 59 -12.98 -1.65 -17.84
CA LEU A 59 -11.58 -1.33 -17.54
C LEU A 59 -10.78 -2.61 -17.29
N TRP A 60 -11.32 -3.54 -16.51
CA TRP A 60 -10.65 -4.80 -16.23
C TRP A 60 -10.38 -5.61 -17.50
N ASP A 61 -11.34 -5.67 -18.44
CA ASP A 61 -11.12 -6.29 -19.75
C ASP A 61 -10.00 -5.58 -20.53
N THR A 62 -9.99 -4.25 -20.51
CA THR A 62 -8.95 -3.45 -21.19
C THR A 62 -7.57 -3.71 -20.57
N LEU A 63 -7.45 -3.70 -19.24
CA LEU A 63 -6.21 -3.97 -18.52
C LEU A 63 -5.67 -5.36 -18.85
N CYS A 64 -6.54 -6.39 -18.87
CA CYS A 64 -6.16 -7.74 -19.24
C CYS A 64 -5.69 -7.83 -20.70
N ASN A 65 -6.42 -7.23 -21.63
CA ASN A 65 -6.13 -7.29 -23.07
C ASN A 65 -4.81 -6.58 -23.41
N THR A 66 -4.53 -5.41 -22.81
CA THR A 66 -3.31 -4.62 -23.10
C THR A 66 -2.01 -5.37 -22.81
N VAL A 67 -2.03 -6.33 -21.86
CA VAL A 67 -0.86 -7.11 -21.45
C VAL A 67 -0.98 -8.59 -21.81
N GLU A 68 -1.97 -8.95 -22.62
CA GLU A 68 -2.27 -10.34 -23.00
C GLU A 68 -2.29 -11.27 -21.77
N ALA A 69 -3.03 -10.87 -20.74
CA ALA A 69 -3.02 -11.52 -19.43
C ALA A 69 -3.39 -13.01 -19.50
N ASP A 70 -2.56 -13.85 -18.86
CA ASP A 70 -2.89 -15.25 -18.63
C ASP A 70 -3.97 -15.41 -17.53
N ASP A 71 -4.49 -16.63 -17.35
CA ASP A 71 -5.59 -16.90 -16.40
C ASP A 71 -5.25 -16.47 -14.96
N ASP A 72 -3.98 -16.62 -14.54
CA ASP A 72 -3.52 -16.22 -13.21
C ASP A 72 -3.56 -14.69 -13.08
N LEU A 73 -3.08 -13.94 -14.07
CA LEU A 73 -3.09 -12.48 -14.06
C LEU A 73 -4.52 -11.95 -14.17
N VAL A 74 -5.38 -12.56 -15.00
CA VAL A 74 -6.81 -12.21 -15.08
C VAL A 74 -7.47 -12.36 -13.70
N HIS A 75 -7.21 -13.47 -13.00
CA HIS A 75 -7.71 -13.69 -11.64
C HIS A 75 -7.16 -12.63 -10.67
N PHE A 76 -5.85 -12.38 -10.70
CA PHE A 76 -5.21 -11.39 -9.84
C PHE A 76 -5.77 -9.98 -10.07
N LEU A 77 -5.97 -9.55 -11.32
CA LEU A 77 -6.48 -8.22 -11.66
C LEU A 77 -7.94 -7.99 -11.29
N SER A 78 -8.74 -9.06 -11.18
CA SER A 78 -10.07 -8.96 -10.55
C SER A 78 -9.94 -8.69 -9.04
N PHE A 79 -8.83 -9.13 -8.45
CA PHE A 79 -8.50 -9.17 -7.03
C PHE A 79 -9.69 -9.61 -6.16
N TRP A 80 -10.47 -10.57 -6.67
CA TRP A 80 -11.61 -11.17 -6.02
C TRP A 80 -11.18 -12.37 -5.18
N CYS A 81 -11.49 -12.35 -3.88
CA CYS A 81 -11.08 -13.34 -2.89
C CYS A 81 -9.55 -13.63 -2.89
N PRO A 82 -8.69 -12.60 -2.84
CA PRO A 82 -7.25 -12.84 -2.82
C PRO A 82 -6.83 -13.48 -1.49
N PRO A 83 -5.62 -14.08 -1.44
CA PRO A 83 -5.03 -14.48 -0.18
C PRO A 83 -4.90 -13.31 0.81
N ARG A 84 -4.74 -13.63 2.11
CA ARG A 84 -4.65 -12.62 3.16
C ARG A 84 -3.55 -11.60 2.88
N TYR A 85 -3.92 -10.33 2.94
CA TYR A 85 -3.07 -9.21 2.57
C TYR A 85 -3.02 -8.15 3.69
N LEU A 86 -1.82 -7.93 4.25
CA LEU A 86 -1.60 -7.11 5.45
C LEU A 86 -0.78 -5.86 5.11
N VAL A 87 -1.26 -4.70 5.55
CA VAL A 87 -0.66 -3.39 5.27
C VAL A 87 -0.67 -2.52 6.52
N ASN A 88 0.51 -2.23 7.05
CA ASN A 88 0.63 -1.48 8.29
C ASN A 88 0.89 -0.02 8.01
N CYS A 89 0.14 0.89 8.61
CA CYS A 89 0.23 2.30 8.30
C CYS A 89 -0.18 3.16 9.49
N SER A 90 0.11 4.46 9.39
CA SER A 90 -0.56 5.52 10.15
C SER A 90 -1.12 6.52 9.14
N GLN A 91 -2.30 7.08 9.39
CA GLN A 91 -2.90 8.08 8.51
C GLN A 91 -3.63 9.16 9.32
N VAL A 92 -3.62 10.38 8.82
CA VAL A 92 -4.37 11.53 9.35
C VAL A 92 -5.03 12.30 8.21
N VAL A 93 -6.25 12.77 8.46
CA VAL A 93 -6.98 13.77 7.65
C VAL A 93 -7.23 15.00 8.50
N ALA A 94 -6.92 16.18 7.97
CA ALA A 94 -7.08 17.45 8.69
C ALA A 94 -7.26 18.61 7.70
N VAL A 95 -7.52 19.80 8.23
CA VAL A 95 -7.67 21.05 7.47
C VAL A 95 -6.78 22.09 8.12
N ASP A 96 -5.86 22.71 7.36
CA ASP A 96 -5.08 23.86 7.79
C ASP A 96 -5.49 25.14 7.02
N ASP A 97 -4.71 26.22 7.14
CA ASP A 97 -4.89 27.48 6.42
C ASP A 97 -4.79 27.33 4.90
N GLN A 98 -4.06 26.30 4.43
CA GLN A 98 -3.96 25.92 3.02
C GLN A 98 -5.06 24.92 2.62
N GLY A 99 -6.01 24.62 3.51
CA GLY A 99 -7.15 23.77 3.24
C GLY A 99 -6.96 22.30 3.65
N PRO A 100 -7.84 21.40 3.20
CA PRO A 100 -7.80 19.98 3.55
C PRO A 100 -6.49 19.33 3.13
N TYR A 101 -6.07 18.33 3.88
CA TYR A 101 -4.96 17.46 3.54
C TYR A 101 -5.09 16.07 4.17
N LEU A 102 -4.50 15.09 3.50
CA LEU A 102 -4.31 13.73 4.00
C LEU A 102 -2.81 13.45 4.09
N ILE A 103 -2.36 12.83 5.17
CA ILE A 103 -0.99 12.36 5.35
C ILE A 103 -0.97 10.90 5.80
N ARG A 104 -0.07 10.09 5.23
CA ARG A 104 0.06 8.66 5.54
C ARG A 104 1.52 8.23 5.61
N ASN A 105 1.86 7.41 6.61
CA ASN A 105 3.03 6.52 6.56
C ASN A 105 2.60 5.16 6.03
N TYR A 106 3.36 4.64 5.07
CA TYR A 106 3.21 3.28 4.59
C TYR A 106 4.34 2.42 5.19
N ASP A 107 3.97 1.47 6.07
CA ASP A 107 4.91 0.60 6.77
C ASP A 107 4.86 -0.83 6.21
N LEU A 108 5.99 -1.28 5.67
CA LEU A 108 6.19 -2.61 5.09
C LEU A 108 7.68 -2.93 5.13
N ASP A 109 8.10 -4.13 4.73
CA ASP A 109 9.46 -4.29 4.22
C ASP A 109 9.59 -3.52 2.89
N PRO A 110 10.48 -2.52 2.76
CA PRO A 110 10.69 -1.81 1.50
C PRO A 110 10.92 -2.70 0.26
N ALA A 111 11.44 -3.92 0.41
CA ALA A 111 11.60 -4.85 -0.71
C ALA A 111 10.27 -5.30 -1.32
N LEU A 112 9.16 -5.18 -0.59
CA LEU A 112 7.83 -5.61 -1.00
C LEU A 112 7.02 -4.52 -1.70
N ASN A 113 7.51 -3.29 -1.74
CA ASN A 113 6.77 -2.18 -2.29
C ASN A 113 7.01 -2.04 -3.80
N GLU A 114 5.94 -1.81 -4.58
CA GLU A 114 6.02 -1.62 -6.04
C GLU A 114 6.67 -0.29 -6.47
N ALA A 115 6.94 0.60 -5.51
CA ALA A 115 7.69 1.85 -5.67
C ALA A 115 7.20 2.74 -6.83
N THR A 116 5.92 2.66 -7.17
CA THR A 116 5.38 3.30 -8.37
C THR A 116 4.27 4.26 -8.00
N PHE A 117 4.49 5.55 -8.29
CA PHE A 117 3.44 6.56 -8.29
C PHE A 117 2.85 6.68 -9.70
N LEU A 118 1.57 6.36 -9.86
CA LEU A 118 0.94 6.29 -11.18
C LEU A 118 -0.23 7.26 -11.26
N SER A 119 -0.22 8.11 -12.29
CA SER A 119 -1.38 8.93 -12.69
C SER A 119 -2.06 8.33 -13.92
N THR A 120 -3.34 7.98 -13.80
CA THR A 120 -4.13 7.36 -14.86
C THR A 120 -5.36 8.20 -15.19
N ASN A 121 -5.89 8.09 -16.41
CA ASN A 121 -7.24 8.58 -16.78
C ASN A 121 -8.09 7.46 -17.39
N TRP A 122 -7.92 6.23 -16.91
CA TRP A 122 -8.42 5.03 -17.57
C TRP A 122 -9.95 4.93 -17.68
N SER A 123 -10.67 5.61 -16.78
CA SER A 123 -12.14 5.63 -16.74
C SER A 123 -12.72 7.04 -16.92
N GLY A 124 -11.96 7.97 -17.51
CA GLY A 124 -12.39 9.35 -17.75
C GLY A 124 -12.32 10.27 -16.53
N ILE A 125 -11.93 9.74 -15.37
CA ILE A 125 -11.57 10.49 -14.16
C ILE A 125 -10.09 10.29 -13.92
N ARG A 126 -9.33 11.38 -13.83
CA ARG A 126 -7.90 11.29 -13.51
C ARG A 126 -7.67 10.94 -12.04
N VAL A 127 -6.86 9.92 -11.80
CA VAL A 127 -6.49 9.40 -10.48
C VAL A 127 -4.98 9.28 -10.41
N ALA A 128 -4.36 9.76 -9.33
CA ALA A 128 -2.95 9.56 -9.08
C ALA A 128 -2.68 9.05 -7.66
N GLY A 129 -1.77 8.08 -7.52
CA GLY A 129 -1.49 7.48 -6.23
C GLY A 129 -0.38 6.44 -6.26
N MET A 130 -0.07 5.89 -5.09
CA MET A 130 0.90 4.80 -4.95
C MET A 130 0.25 3.47 -5.34
N VAL A 131 0.84 2.83 -6.35
CA VAL A 131 0.42 1.53 -6.88
C VAL A 131 0.55 0.45 -5.81
N GLU A 132 -0.46 -0.41 -5.77
CA GLU A 132 -0.50 -1.58 -4.91
C GLU A 132 -1.38 -2.65 -5.55
N ALA A 133 -0.91 -3.89 -5.57
CA ALA A 133 -1.53 -4.99 -6.32
C ALA A 133 -1.73 -4.63 -7.81
N LEU A 134 -0.67 -4.11 -8.44
CA LEU A 134 -0.59 -3.72 -9.86
C LEU A 134 -1.59 -2.64 -10.28
N SER A 135 -2.85 -3.01 -10.47
CA SER A 135 -3.91 -2.12 -10.90
C SER A 135 -4.57 -1.39 -9.74
N GLY A 136 -4.35 -1.80 -8.50
CA GLY A 136 -4.88 -1.12 -7.31
C GLY A 136 -4.04 0.07 -6.84
N LEU A 137 -4.49 0.68 -5.74
CA LEU A 137 -3.80 1.78 -5.08
C LEU A 137 -3.77 1.56 -3.56
N ALA A 138 -2.63 1.84 -2.94
CA ALA A 138 -2.53 1.92 -1.49
C ALA A 138 -3.14 3.23 -0.98
N ASP A 139 -2.84 4.34 -1.66
CA ASP A 139 -3.37 5.68 -1.41
C ASP A 139 -3.37 6.48 -2.72
N GLY A 140 -4.12 7.57 -2.75
CA GLY A 140 -4.21 8.41 -3.93
C GLY A 140 -5.20 9.56 -3.79
N MET A 141 -5.32 10.32 -4.87
CA MET A 141 -6.28 11.39 -5.03
C MET A 141 -6.79 11.47 -6.46
N ASN A 142 -8.05 11.80 -6.63
CA ASN A 142 -8.64 12.03 -7.95
C ASN A 142 -8.77 13.50 -8.30
N GLU A 143 -9.17 13.77 -9.54
CA GLU A 143 -9.27 15.11 -10.10
C GLU A 143 -10.42 15.97 -9.54
N PHE A 144 -11.29 15.41 -8.70
CA PHE A 144 -12.37 16.12 -7.95
C PHE A 144 -11.95 16.52 -6.53
N GLY A 145 -10.98 15.81 -5.96
CA GLY A 145 -10.24 16.24 -4.77
C GLY A 145 -10.44 15.27 -3.64
N LEU A 146 -11.16 14.19 -3.91
CA LEU A 146 -11.24 13.05 -3.05
C LEU A 146 -9.86 12.40 -2.97
N ALA A 147 -9.25 12.48 -1.80
CA ALA A 147 -8.07 11.74 -1.42
C ALA A 147 -8.47 10.58 -0.50
N ALA A 148 -7.82 9.43 -0.68
CA ALA A 148 -8.07 8.23 0.09
C ALA A 148 -6.75 7.56 0.48
N SER A 149 -6.71 7.00 1.67
CA SER A 149 -5.64 6.09 2.09
C SER A 149 -6.17 5.01 3.01
N LEU A 150 -5.36 3.97 3.23
CA LEU A 150 -5.78 2.82 4.02
C LEU A 150 -4.74 2.39 5.06
N THR A 151 -5.24 1.72 6.10
CA THR A 151 -4.45 0.90 7.03
C THR A 151 -5.13 -0.45 7.21
N PHE A 152 -4.41 -1.46 7.71
CA PHE A 152 -5.02 -2.73 8.08
C PHE A 152 -5.95 -2.59 9.29
N GLY A 153 -7.09 -3.28 9.29
CA GLY A 153 -8.11 -3.16 10.34
C GLY A 153 -7.81 -3.92 11.64
N GLY A 154 -6.70 -4.67 11.71
CA GLY A 154 -6.28 -5.38 12.92
C GLY A 154 -6.95 -6.74 13.13
N ARG A 155 -7.42 -7.38 12.06
CA ARG A 155 -8.27 -8.59 12.08
C ARG A 155 -7.95 -9.54 10.94
N ILE A 156 -7.80 -10.83 11.23
CA ILE A 156 -7.37 -11.86 10.26
C ILE A 156 -8.52 -12.56 9.55
N GLU A 157 -9.76 -12.25 9.92
CA GLU A 157 -10.94 -12.77 9.26
C GLU A 157 -10.90 -12.40 7.79
N ALA A 158 -11.12 -13.40 6.93
CA ALA A 158 -11.21 -13.23 5.51
C ALA A 158 -12.49 -13.91 5.00
N ALA A 159 -13.20 -13.25 4.07
CA ALA A 159 -14.36 -13.82 3.41
C ALA A 159 -14.40 -13.42 1.93
N LYS A 160 -15.48 -13.78 1.24
CA LYS A 160 -15.69 -13.40 -0.15
C LYS A 160 -15.79 -11.89 -0.27
N GLY A 161 -14.85 -11.28 -0.97
CA GLY A 161 -14.78 -9.85 -1.18
C GLY A 161 -13.60 -9.49 -2.08
N PHE A 162 -13.44 -8.22 -2.39
CA PHE A 162 -12.32 -7.69 -3.15
C PHE A 162 -11.15 -7.32 -2.23
N GLY A 163 -9.94 -7.43 -2.76
CA GLY A 163 -8.79 -6.83 -2.13
C GLY A 163 -8.88 -5.31 -2.11
N ILE A 164 -8.53 -4.72 -0.97
CA ILE A 164 -8.71 -3.28 -0.73
C ILE A 164 -8.02 -2.37 -1.75
N PRO A 165 -6.86 -2.70 -2.37
CA PRO A 165 -6.24 -1.83 -3.36
C PRO A 165 -7.13 -1.57 -4.59
N VAL A 166 -7.88 -2.58 -5.04
CA VAL A 166 -8.82 -2.43 -6.16
C VAL A 166 -10.04 -1.61 -5.74
N ILE A 167 -10.51 -1.76 -4.48
CA ILE A 167 -11.60 -0.93 -3.94
C ILE A 167 -11.18 0.55 -3.89
N ILE A 168 -9.97 0.86 -3.45
CA ILE A 168 -9.46 2.25 -3.43
C ILE A 168 -9.34 2.81 -4.84
N ARG A 169 -8.80 2.04 -5.80
CA ARG A 169 -8.77 2.46 -7.20
C ARG A 169 -10.18 2.75 -7.72
N TYR A 170 -11.11 1.82 -7.54
CA TYR A 170 -12.48 1.96 -8.03
C TYR A 170 -13.16 3.20 -7.45
N LEU A 171 -13.07 3.40 -6.13
CA LEU A 171 -13.58 4.57 -5.43
C LEU A 171 -13.02 5.85 -6.05
N LEU A 172 -11.70 5.97 -6.21
CA LEU A 172 -11.09 7.17 -6.76
C LEU A 172 -11.45 7.40 -8.25
N GLN A 173 -11.72 6.34 -9.00
CA GLN A 173 -12.11 6.42 -10.42
C GLN A 173 -13.60 6.71 -10.65
N THR A 174 -14.44 6.69 -9.61
CA THR A 174 -15.91 6.82 -9.78
C THR A 174 -16.52 7.88 -8.88
N CYS A 175 -15.98 8.10 -7.69
CA CYS A 175 -16.52 9.00 -6.69
C CYS A 175 -16.03 10.45 -6.88
N ARG A 176 -16.86 11.42 -6.54
CA ARG A 176 -16.48 12.85 -6.58
C ARG A 176 -16.02 13.38 -5.23
N ASP A 177 -16.63 12.89 -4.15
CA ASP A 177 -16.42 13.41 -2.80
C ASP A 177 -16.49 12.31 -1.73
N VAL A 178 -16.44 12.72 -0.45
CA VAL A 178 -16.46 11.78 0.68
C VAL A 178 -17.78 11.03 0.80
N ALA A 179 -18.91 11.63 0.42
CA ALA A 179 -20.21 10.98 0.52
C ALA A 179 -20.30 9.79 -0.45
N ASP A 180 -19.89 10.00 -1.71
CA ASP A 180 -19.78 8.93 -2.70
C ASP A 180 -18.87 7.80 -2.21
N GLY A 181 -17.70 8.16 -1.67
CA GLY A 181 -16.73 7.19 -1.16
C GLY A 181 -17.25 6.34 0.00
N ILE A 182 -18.05 6.93 0.91
CA ILE A 182 -18.70 6.18 2.00
C ILE A 182 -19.67 5.14 1.43
N GLU A 183 -20.46 5.48 0.40
CA GLU A 183 -21.42 4.57 -0.20
C GLU A 183 -20.72 3.41 -0.93
N VAL A 184 -19.63 3.67 -1.64
CA VAL A 184 -18.79 2.60 -2.22
C VAL A 184 -18.27 1.66 -1.12
N LEU A 185 -17.74 2.19 -0.02
CA LEU A 185 -17.18 1.37 1.06
C LEU A 185 -18.25 0.60 1.86
N ARG A 186 -19.51 1.03 1.81
CA ARG A 186 -20.65 0.29 2.38
C ARG A 186 -21.12 -0.86 1.48
N THR A 187 -20.95 -0.73 0.18
CA THR A 187 -21.57 -1.61 -0.81
C THR A 187 -20.60 -2.63 -1.41
N VAL A 188 -19.35 -2.22 -1.66
CA VAL A 188 -18.31 -3.11 -2.20
C VAL A 188 -17.76 -4.00 -1.09
N PRO A 189 -17.91 -5.34 -1.21
CA PRO A 189 -17.45 -6.25 -0.17
C PRO A 189 -15.93 -6.28 -0.11
N SER A 190 -15.35 -5.98 1.05
CA SER A 190 -13.91 -6.17 1.30
C SER A 190 -13.63 -7.59 1.75
N HIS A 191 -12.58 -8.22 1.22
CA HIS A 191 -12.19 -9.59 1.62
C HIS A 191 -11.65 -9.66 3.05
N MET A 192 -11.15 -8.55 3.61
CA MET A 192 -10.53 -8.44 4.93
C MET A 192 -10.86 -7.09 5.59
N SER A 193 -10.38 -6.90 6.81
CA SER A 193 -10.62 -5.66 7.58
C SER A 193 -9.59 -4.58 7.24
N TYR A 194 -10.07 -3.36 6.98
CA TYR A 194 -9.25 -2.17 6.71
C TYR A 194 -9.89 -0.90 7.28
N ASN A 195 -9.07 0.13 7.49
CA ASN A 195 -9.54 1.48 7.81
C ASN A 195 -9.22 2.38 6.64
N VAL A 196 -10.23 2.96 6.02
CA VAL A 196 -10.08 3.87 4.88
C VAL A 196 -10.36 5.29 5.33
N SER A 197 -9.36 6.17 5.28
CA SER A 197 -9.55 7.60 5.53
C SER A 197 -9.81 8.31 4.21
N LEU A 198 -10.85 9.13 4.19
CA LEU A 198 -11.28 9.94 3.04
C LEU A 198 -11.28 11.41 3.42
N ILE A 199 -10.87 12.28 2.50
CA ILE A 199 -11.04 13.74 2.59
C ILE A 199 -11.26 14.33 1.20
N ASP A 200 -12.14 15.32 1.07
CA ASP A 200 -12.42 15.99 -0.20
C ASP A 200 -11.97 17.47 -0.22
N ALA A 201 -12.13 18.13 -1.37
CA ALA A 201 -11.77 19.53 -1.56
C ALA A 201 -12.65 20.51 -0.76
N ALA A 202 -13.84 20.09 -0.32
CA ALA A 202 -14.71 20.88 0.55
C ALA A 202 -14.30 20.76 2.03
N GLY A 203 -13.34 19.89 2.35
CA GLY A 203 -12.89 19.65 3.72
C GLY A 203 -13.77 18.69 4.51
N ASN A 204 -14.72 18.00 3.85
CA ASN A 204 -15.38 16.87 4.49
C ASN A 204 -14.41 15.71 4.56
N TRP A 205 -14.51 14.92 5.62
CA TRP A 205 -13.67 13.75 5.82
C TRP A 205 -14.41 12.70 6.63
N ALA A 206 -14.00 11.45 6.45
CA ALA A 206 -14.48 10.32 7.22
C ALA A 206 -13.42 9.21 7.27
N THR A 207 -13.40 8.47 8.38
CA THR A 207 -12.68 7.19 8.46
C THR A 207 -13.70 6.08 8.47
N VAL A 208 -13.65 5.19 7.48
CA VAL A 208 -14.58 4.08 7.31
C VAL A 208 -13.85 2.78 7.62
N TYR A 209 -14.35 2.06 8.62
CA TYR A 209 -13.89 0.71 8.93
C TYR A 209 -14.69 -0.28 8.09
N VAL A 210 -14.00 -0.99 7.21
CA VAL A 210 -14.58 -2.09 6.44
C VAL A 210 -14.13 -3.42 7.02
N ALA A 211 -14.98 -4.43 6.92
CA ALA A 211 -14.70 -5.78 7.38
C ALA A 211 -15.52 -6.78 6.56
N PRO A 212 -15.06 -8.03 6.41
CA PRO A 212 -15.71 -9.01 5.56
C PRO A 212 -16.98 -9.63 6.17
N ASP A 213 -17.13 -9.52 7.49
CA ASP A 213 -18.13 -10.23 8.30
C ASP A 213 -19.09 -9.29 9.04
N ARG A 214 -18.94 -7.97 8.86
CA ARG A 214 -19.80 -6.96 9.50
C ARG A 214 -19.98 -5.72 8.63
N PRO A 215 -21.10 -4.97 8.80
CA PRO A 215 -21.32 -3.73 8.08
C PRO A 215 -20.20 -2.70 8.29
N ALA A 216 -19.96 -1.88 7.28
CA ALA A 216 -19.00 -0.79 7.37
C ALA A 216 -19.39 0.21 8.48
N ILE A 217 -18.40 0.66 9.24
CA ILE A 217 -18.60 1.62 10.34
C ILE A 217 -17.96 2.95 9.94
N VAL A 218 -18.78 3.98 9.82
CA VAL A 218 -18.31 5.35 9.53
C VAL A 218 -17.99 6.08 10.84
N ARG A 219 -16.82 6.71 10.90
CA ARG A 219 -16.33 7.48 12.04
C ARG A 219 -15.87 8.86 11.60
N ARG A 220 -16.17 9.85 12.44
CA ARG A 220 -15.50 11.16 12.41
C ARG A 220 -14.26 11.11 13.31
N GLN A 221 -13.35 10.18 13.03
CA GLN A 221 -12.02 10.13 13.63
C GLN A 221 -10.96 10.55 12.61
N ALA A 222 -10.19 11.60 12.92
CA ALA A 222 -9.26 12.24 12.00
C ALA A 222 -7.96 11.43 11.78
N TRP A 223 -7.76 10.34 12.52
CA TRP A 223 -6.60 9.49 12.44
C TRP A 223 -7.02 8.01 12.36
N ALA A 224 -6.16 7.19 11.77
CA ALA A 224 -6.26 5.74 11.86
C ALA A 224 -4.88 5.10 11.90
N THR A 225 -4.75 4.06 12.71
CA THR A 225 -3.60 3.14 12.71
C THR A 225 -4.11 1.76 12.35
N ASN A 226 -3.57 0.68 12.91
CA ASN A 226 -3.81 -0.69 12.43
C ASN A 226 -4.79 -1.48 13.29
N HIS A 227 -5.84 -0.81 13.76
CA HIS A 227 -6.94 -1.39 14.54
C HIS A 227 -8.23 -0.60 14.26
N GLN A 228 -9.39 -1.21 14.54
CA GLN A 228 -10.70 -0.56 14.38
C GLN A 228 -11.19 -0.03 15.74
N LEU A 229 -12.26 -0.59 16.29
CA LEU A 229 -12.82 -0.18 17.59
C LEU A 229 -11.90 -0.52 18.77
N GLY A 230 -11.02 -1.50 18.58
CA GLY A 230 -10.05 -1.96 19.55
C GLY A 230 -9.07 -2.92 18.91
N VAL A 231 -8.10 -3.41 19.69
CA VAL A 231 -7.12 -4.40 19.23
C VAL A 231 -7.72 -5.80 19.32
N GLU A 232 -8.24 -6.29 18.21
CA GLU A 232 -8.82 -7.64 18.11
C GLU A 232 -7.75 -8.71 17.79
N TRP A 233 -6.56 -8.30 17.34
CA TRP A 233 -5.39 -9.18 17.18
C TRP A 233 -4.17 -8.67 17.97
N PRO A 234 -3.99 -9.10 19.24
CA PRO A 234 -2.97 -8.54 20.13
C PRO A 234 -1.52 -8.66 19.65
N MET A 235 -1.16 -9.77 19.00
CA MET A 235 0.19 -9.97 18.46
C MET A 235 0.53 -8.90 17.41
N HIS A 236 -0.36 -8.71 16.45
CA HIS A 236 -0.19 -7.69 15.42
C HIS A 236 -0.24 -6.26 16.00
N GLY A 237 -1.13 -6.02 16.97
CA GLY A 237 -1.20 -4.73 17.67
C GLY A 237 0.12 -4.33 18.34
N ARG A 238 0.87 -5.30 18.90
CA ARG A 238 2.21 -5.09 19.45
C ARG A 238 3.24 -4.78 18.37
N VAL A 239 3.30 -5.61 17.32
CA VAL A 239 4.30 -5.47 16.24
C VAL A 239 4.14 -4.14 15.50
N SER A 240 2.90 -3.75 15.22
CA SER A 240 2.57 -2.48 14.57
C SER A 240 2.58 -1.29 15.52
N ASN A 241 2.73 -1.50 16.84
CA ASN A 241 2.61 -0.48 17.86
C ASN A 241 1.36 0.42 17.71
N THR A 242 0.24 -0.21 17.35
CA THR A 242 -0.96 0.48 16.84
C THR A 242 -1.57 1.47 17.84
N LEU A 243 -1.57 1.11 19.13
CA LEU A 243 -2.16 1.92 20.20
C LEU A 243 -1.28 3.08 20.65
N GLU A 244 0.06 2.94 20.62
CA GLU A 244 0.96 4.05 20.94
C GLU A 244 0.92 5.10 19.84
N ARG A 245 1.00 4.66 18.56
CA ARG A 245 0.84 5.56 17.41
C ARG A 245 -0.49 6.28 17.43
N ALA A 246 -1.57 5.58 17.75
CA ALA A 246 -2.90 6.17 17.88
C ALA A 246 -2.96 7.24 18.97
N ARG A 247 -2.50 6.93 20.19
CA ARG A 247 -2.46 7.90 21.30
C ARG A 247 -1.61 9.13 20.97
N HIS A 248 -0.46 8.93 20.34
CA HIS A 248 0.42 10.02 19.92
C HIS A 248 -0.27 10.91 18.89
N LEU A 249 -0.83 10.35 17.80
CA LEU A 249 -1.56 11.12 16.80
C LEU A 249 -2.79 11.82 17.38
N ASP A 250 -3.52 11.18 18.28
CA ASP A 250 -4.64 11.81 18.98
C ASP A 250 -4.19 13.03 19.79
N THR A 251 -3.05 12.93 20.49
CA THR A 251 -2.48 14.03 21.29
C THR A 251 -2.04 15.19 20.40
N GLU A 252 -1.36 14.92 19.29
CA GLU A 252 -0.91 15.93 18.31
C GLU A 252 -2.08 16.66 17.63
N LEU A 253 -3.27 16.04 17.59
CA LEU A 253 -4.49 16.60 16.98
C LEU A 253 -5.43 17.29 17.99
N GLN A 254 -5.21 17.14 19.30
CA GLN A 254 -5.99 17.84 20.33
C GLN A 254 -5.60 19.32 20.50
N GLY A 255 -4.50 19.76 19.86
CA GLY A 255 -4.01 21.14 19.91
C GLY A 255 -4.75 22.13 19.00
N GLN A 256 -4.13 23.29 18.75
CA GLN A 256 -4.55 24.21 17.69
C GLN A 256 -4.43 23.52 16.31
N GLN A 257 -5.09 24.09 15.30
CA GLN A 257 -5.06 23.61 13.92
C GLN A 257 -3.63 23.22 13.47
N THR A 258 -3.38 21.90 13.36
CA THR A 258 -2.05 21.39 13.01
C THR A 258 -1.80 21.58 11.52
N SER A 259 -0.71 22.25 11.16
CA SER A 259 -0.33 22.40 9.75
C SER A 259 0.16 21.07 9.17
N ALA A 260 0.00 20.88 7.86
CA ALA A 260 0.55 19.67 7.22
C ALA A 260 2.08 19.58 7.35
N ALA A 261 2.79 20.71 7.49
CA ALA A 261 4.23 20.72 7.72
C ALA A 261 4.60 20.21 9.12
N ASP A 262 3.80 20.54 10.14
CA ASP A 262 3.99 20.06 11.50
C ASP A 262 3.67 18.57 11.62
N LEU A 263 2.54 18.12 11.06
CA LEU A 263 2.24 16.69 11.01
C LEU A 263 3.26 15.91 10.19
N LEU A 264 3.83 16.49 9.14
CA LEU A 264 4.92 15.83 8.42
C LEU A 264 6.15 15.62 9.31
N ARG A 265 6.45 16.52 10.25
CA ARG A 265 7.52 16.29 11.24
C ARG A 265 7.17 15.14 12.18
N VAL A 266 5.95 15.10 12.68
CA VAL A 266 5.43 14.00 13.52
C VAL A 266 5.53 12.66 12.79
N PHE A 267 5.08 12.60 11.53
CA PHE A 267 5.13 11.39 10.71
C PHE A 267 6.55 10.92 10.39
N ASN A 268 7.56 11.78 10.49
CA ASN A 268 8.99 11.43 10.32
C ASN A 268 9.71 11.13 11.64
N GLN A 269 8.98 11.04 12.75
CA GLN A 269 9.51 10.77 14.08
C GLN A 269 8.84 9.57 14.75
N SER A 270 9.55 8.95 15.68
CA SER A 270 8.98 7.93 16.57
C SER A 270 7.89 8.57 17.44
N PRO A 271 6.76 7.88 17.71
CA PRO A 271 6.48 6.48 17.40
C PRO A 271 5.83 6.23 16.04
N VAL A 272 5.52 7.28 15.26
CA VAL A 272 4.76 7.15 14.00
C VAL A 272 5.62 6.62 12.86
N PHE A 273 6.88 7.04 12.77
CA PHE A 273 7.88 6.53 11.83
C PHE A 273 8.57 5.29 12.39
N SER A 274 8.62 4.21 11.62
CA SER A 274 9.27 2.95 12.00
C SER A 274 10.56 2.70 11.22
N THR A 275 11.61 2.24 11.90
CA THR A 275 12.91 1.90 11.30
C THR A 275 13.31 0.43 11.48
N ASN A 276 12.36 -0.45 11.78
CA ASN A 276 12.60 -1.86 12.06
C ASN A 276 12.95 -2.70 10.80
N TYR A 277 13.61 -2.12 9.79
CA TYR A 277 13.83 -2.75 8.48
C TYR A 277 14.59 -4.07 8.57
N ARG A 278 15.47 -4.24 9.58
CA ARG A 278 16.15 -5.52 9.85
C ARG A 278 15.19 -6.67 10.20
N ARG A 279 13.97 -6.35 10.61
CA ARG A 279 12.88 -7.29 10.95
C ARG A 279 11.78 -7.31 9.88
N GLY A 280 12.05 -6.81 8.67
CA GLY A 280 11.08 -6.77 7.57
C GLY A 280 9.92 -5.79 7.79
N PHE A 281 10.14 -4.71 8.55
CA PHE A 281 9.09 -3.74 8.86
C PHE A 281 9.63 -2.32 9.01
N GLY A 282 9.15 -1.35 8.25
CA GLY A 282 9.49 0.05 8.48
C GLY A 282 8.77 1.00 7.54
N THR A 283 8.84 2.30 7.82
CA THR A 283 8.16 3.31 7.01
C THR A 283 8.87 3.48 5.67
N VAL A 284 8.26 2.95 4.60
CA VAL A 284 8.79 2.97 3.24
C VAL A 284 8.73 4.38 2.67
N TYR A 285 7.61 5.07 2.85
CA TYR A 285 7.43 6.47 2.48
C TYR A 285 6.34 7.12 3.33
N THR A 286 6.37 8.46 3.38
CA THR A 286 5.25 9.27 3.84
C THR A 286 4.60 9.95 2.63
N ALA A 287 3.30 9.75 2.42
CA ALA A 287 2.53 10.41 1.38
C ALA A 287 1.74 11.59 1.97
N THR A 288 1.62 12.69 1.22
CA THR A 288 0.73 13.82 1.56
C THR A 288 -0.06 14.23 0.32
N TYR A 289 -1.38 14.36 0.48
CA TYR A 289 -2.31 14.80 -0.56
C TYR A 289 -3.00 16.08 -0.15
N ARG A 290 -3.13 17.01 -1.10
CA ARG A 290 -3.75 18.33 -0.93
C ARG A 290 -4.93 18.46 -1.92
N PRO A 291 -6.16 18.11 -1.50
CA PRO A 291 -7.38 18.14 -2.31
C PRO A 291 -7.61 19.41 -3.14
N ILE A 292 -7.40 20.60 -2.57
CA ILE A 292 -7.65 21.86 -3.28
C ILE A 292 -6.56 22.10 -4.34
N GLN A 293 -5.29 21.97 -3.94
CA GLN A 293 -4.12 22.26 -4.78
C GLN A 293 -3.86 21.20 -5.85
N ARG A 294 -4.45 20.01 -5.71
CA ARG A 294 -4.20 18.86 -6.58
C ARG A 294 -2.76 18.37 -6.49
N THR A 295 -2.16 18.55 -5.33
CA THR A 295 -0.77 18.18 -5.09
C THR A 295 -0.69 16.85 -4.36
N ALA A 296 0.16 15.95 -4.85
CA ALA A 296 0.59 14.74 -4.17
C ALA A 296 2.09 14.84 -3.91
N ARG A 297 2.52 14.44 -2.71
CA ARG A 297 3.91 14.47 -2.29
C ARG A 297 4.29 13.15 -1.64
N LEU A 298 5.45 12.61 -1.99
CA LEU A 298 6.14 11.57 -1.23
C LEU A 298 7.33 12.19 -0.51
N SER A 299 7.63 11.70 0.69
CA SER A 299 8.79 12.12 1.46
C SER A 299 9.43 10.98 2.24
N TRP A 300 10.71 11.15 2.55
CA TRP A 300 11.53 10.23 3.31
C TRP A 300 12.21 10.93 4.50
N ARG A 301 12.82 10.13 5.38
CA ARG A 301 13.29 10.60 6.69
C ARG A 301 14.38 11.67 6.61
N ASP A 302 15.22 11.62 5.59
CA ASP A 302 16.26 12.64 5.36
C ASP A 302 15.73 14.00 4.89
N GLY A 303 14.40 14.11 4.71
CA GLY A 303 13.73 15.32 4.26
C GLY A 303 13.58 15.42 2.74
N THR A 304 14.11 14.46 1.97
CA THR A 304 13.90 14.39 0.53
C THR A 304 12.41 14.26 0.20
N ARG A 305 11.97 14.96 -0.84
CA ARG A 305 10.56 15.01 -1.28
C ARG A 305 10.46 14.91 -2.79
N LEU A 306 9.47 14.15 -3.26
CA LEU A 306 8.99 14.23 -4.63
C LEU A 306 7.56 14.79 -4.60
N GLU A 307 7.28 15.77 -5.46
CA GLU A 307 5.99 16.43 -5.52
C GLU A 307 5.49 16.55 -6.96
N TRP A 308 4.19 16.33 -7.13
CA TRP A 308 3.50 16.42 -8.40
C TRP A 308 2.15 17.12 -8.25
N ASN A 309 1.75 17.87 -9.27
CA ASN A 309 0.35 18.11 -9.51
C ASN A 309 -0.26 16.87 -10.17
N ILE A 310 -1.32 16.29 -9.61
CA ILE A 310 -1.89 15.02 -10.09
C ILE A 310 -2.46 15.13 -11.51
N ARG A 311 -2.76 16.35 -11.99
CA ARG A 311 -3.19 16.58 -13.38
C ARG A 311 -2.03 16.62 -14.37
N ALA A 312 -0.79 16.72 -13.92
CA ALA A 312 0.40 16.85 -14.75
C ALA A 312 1.61 16.14 -14.12
N VAL A 313 1.46 14.83 -13.86
CA VAL A 313 2.55 14.02 -13.32
C VAL A 313 3.65 13.87 -14.37
N THR A 314 4.85 14.29 -14.00
CA THR A 314 6.07 14.09 -14.81
C THR A 314 6.79 12.83 -14.37
N ALA A 315 7.39 12.12 -15.33
CA ALA A 315 8.20 10.95 -15.03
C ALA A 315 9.45 11.34 -14.23
N ARG A 316 9.66 10.68 -13.10
CA ARG A 316 10.81 10.85 -12.21
C ARG A 316 11.24 9.50 -11.67
N GLN A 317 12.52 9.38 -11.31
CA GLN A 317 13.02 8.27 -10.51
C GLN A 317 13.84 8.79 -9.33
N GLN A 318 13.70 8.14 -8.18
CA GLN A 318 14.48 8.46 -6.98
C GLN A 318 14.82 7.15 -6.24
N ALA A 319 16.10 6.84 -6.15
CA ALA A 319 16.56 5.74 -5.32
C ALA A 319 16.62 6.15 -3.84
N ILE A 320 16.12 5.30 -2.98
CA ILE A 320 16.06 5.49 -1.53
C ILE A 320 16.77 4.31 -0.85
N ALA A 321 17.72 4.61 0.03
CA ALA A 321 18.34 3.63 0.91
C ALA A 321 17.64 3.60 2.27
N TYR A 322 17.50 2.39 2.82
CA TYR A 322 16.90 2.11 4.12
C TYR A 322 17.93 1.46 5.06
N SER A 323 18.04 2.02 6.26
CA SER A 323 18.90 1.59 7.37
C SER A 323 18.19 1.80 8.71
N GLU A 324 18.81 1.36 9.81
CA GLU A 324 18.27 1.58 11.16
C GLU A 324 18.07 3.06 11.51
N THR A 325 18.81 3.95 10.84
CA THR A 325 18.69 5.40 10.97
C THR A 325 17.59 5.98 10.08
N GLY A 326 16.89 5.19 9.27
CA GLY A 326 15.74 5.61 8.47
C GLY A 326 15.93 5.45 6.97
N SER A 327 15.21 6.27 6.21
CA SER A 327 15.25 6.33 4.75
C SER A 327 15.96 7.60 4.27
N ARG A 328 16.82 7.46 3.25
CA ARG A 328 17.53 8.59 2.65
C ARG A 328 17.63 8.46 1.13
N ALA A 329 17.62 9.59 0.44
CA ALA A 329 17.86 9.64 -0.99
C ALA A 329 19.30 9.28 -1.33
N LEU A 330 19.46 8.61 -2.47
CA LEU A 330 20.73 8.35 -3.10
C LEU A 330 20.91 9.31 -4.28
N ALA A 331 22.16 9.75 -4.49
CA ALA A 331 22.52 10.64 -5.59
C ALA A 331 22.39 9.97 -6.97
N SER A 332 22.54 8.65 -7.02
CA SER A 332 22.34 7.86 -8.24
C SER A 332 21.01 7.12 -8.17
N THR A 333 20.29 7.10 -9.29
CA THR A 333 19.09 6.27 -9.48
C THR A 333 19.45 4.80 -9.78
N HIS A 334 20.71 4.50 -10.11
CA HIS A 334 21.19 3.15 -10.36
C HIS A 334 21.42 2.39 -9.05
N TYR A 335 20.86 1.18 -8.99
CA TYR A 335 21.12 0.22 -7.91
C TYR A 335 22.48 -0.44 -8.11
N THR A 336 23.41 -0.25 -7.17
CA THR A 336 24.70 -0.93 -7.15
C THR A 336 24.69 -1.93 -5.98
N PRO A 337 24.53 -3.24 -6.22
CA PRO A 337 24.55 -4.23 -5.16
C PRO A 337 25.98 -4.47 -4.65
N ASP A 338 26.39 -3.78 -3.60
CA ASP A 338 27.71 -4.01 -2.98
C ASP A 338 27.68 -5.19 -1.98
N ARG A 339 27.98 -6.41 -2.48
CA ARG A 339 28.89 -7.45 -1.93
C ARG A 339 28.56 -8.90 -2.40
N PRO A 340 29.58 -9.78 -2.57
CA PRO A 340 29.45 -11.08 -3.21
C PRO A 340 28.89 -12.19 -2.29
N VAL A 341 28.15 -13.13 -2.87
CA VAL A 341 27.52 -14.29 -2.21
C VAL A 341 28.56 -15.42 -2.02
N PRO A 342 28.55 -16.19 -0.91
CA PRO A 342 29.52 -17.26 -0.65
C PRO A 342 29.46 -18.40 -1.68
N GLY A 343 30.62 -19.01 -1.97
CA GLY A 343 30.80 -20.01 -3.03
C GLY A 343 29.95 -21.29 -2.94
N TRP A 344 29.31 -21.57 -1.79
CA TRP A 344 28.38 -22.71 -1.67
C TRP A 344 27.05 -22.49 -2.41
N TYR A 345 26.66 -21.22 -2.67
CA TYR A 345 25.41 -20.88 -3.36
C TYR A 345 25.47 -21.14 -4.87
N SER A 346 26.65 -20.99 -5.49
CA SER A 346 26.87 -21.36 -6.90
C SER A 346 26.77 -22.87 -7.14
N ALA A 347 27.14 -23.69 -6.14
CA ALA A 347 27.04 -25.15 -6.22
C ALA A 347 25.58 -25.63 -6.13
N PHE A 348 24.73 -24.91 -5.38
CA PHE A 348 23.30 -25.21 -5.24
C PHE A 348 22.48 -24.81 -6.48
N LEU A 349 22.83 -23.70 -7.15
CA LEU A 349 22.17 -23.24 -8.38
C LEU A 349 22.51 -24.09 -9.62
N SER A 350 23.67 -24.74 -9.63
CA SER A 350 24.07 -25.61 -10.75
C SER A 350 23.19 -26.87 -10.88
N ASP A 351 22.45 -27.22 -9.82
CA ASP A 351 21.63 -28.43 -9.74
C ASP A 351 20.15 -28.19 -10.13
N MET A 352 19.68 -26.94 -10.13
CA MET A 352 18.25 -26.61 -10.38
C MET A 352 17.93 -26.07 -11.80
N HIS A 353 18.92 -25.85 -12.68
CA HIS A 353 18.74 -25.06 -13.91
C HIS A 353 18.68 -25.85 -15.24
N THR A 354 18.21 -27.09 -15.26
CA THR A 354 17.97 -27.80 -16.54
C THR A 354 16.55 -27.56 -17.09
N LYS A 355 16.24 -26.30 -17.45
CA LYS A 355 15.45 -25.83 -18.62
C LYS A 355 14.65 -24.52 -18.37
N ASN A 356 14.89 -23.55 -19.26
CA ASN A 356 14.18 -22.28 -19.57
C ASN A 356 14.26 -21.09 -18.59
N THR A 357 14.50 -19.83 -19.00
CA THR A 357 15.53 -19.19 -19.88
C THR A 357 15.33 -17.66 -19.77
N GLY A 358 16.21 -16.97 -19.03
CA GLY A 358 16.32 -15.50 -19.03
C GLY A 358 17.03 -14.90 -17.79
N PRO A 359 18.22 -14.27 -17.90
CA PRO A 359 18.97 -13.71 -16.76
C PRO A 359 18.26 -12.55 -16.03
N GLU A 360 17.31 -11.87 -16.68
CA GLU A 360 16.54 -10.76 -16.07
C GLU A 360 15.39 -11.26 -15.20
N GLN A 361 14.68 -12.31 -15.62
CA GLN A 361 13.67 -12.97 -14.78
C GLN A 361 14.33 -13.65 -13.58
N ASP A 362 15.52 -14.23 -13.75
CA ASP A 362 16.26 -14.78 -12.63
C ASP A 362 16.74 -13.73 -11.63
N ARG A 363 17.02 -12.49 -12.09
CA ARG A 363 17.39 -11.36 -11.22
C ARG A 363 16.19 -10.74 -10.49
N LEU A 364 15.05 -10.58 -11.16
CA LEU A 364 13.81 -10.12 -10.51
C LEU A 364 13.33 -11.18 -9.52
N ALA A 365 13.25 -12.43 -9.95
CA ALA A 365 12.93 -13.53 -9.07
C ALA A 365 14.02 -13.70 -8.00
N ALA A 366 15.32 -13.45 -8.21
CA ALA A 366 16.32 -13.47 -7.13
C ALA A 366 16.21 -12.28 -6.16
N PHE A 367 15.72 -11.11 -6.61
CA PHE A 367 15.40 -9.97 -5.76
C PHE A 367 14.22 -10.30 -4.82
N TRP A 368 13.19 -10.97 -5.33
CA TRP A 368 12.03 -11.43 -4.56
C TRP A 368 12.27 -12.74 -3.77
N ARG A 369 13.06 -13.69 -4.32
CA ARG A 369 13.47 -14.98 -3.70
C ARG A 369 14.41 -14.79 -2.50
N ARG A 370 15.17 -13.69 -2.44
CA ARG A 370 16.01 -13.36 -1.26
C ARG A 370 15.18 -12.92 -0.04
N THR A 371 13.91 -12.58 -0.21
CA THR A 371 13.09 -11.91 0.82
C THR A 371 11.79 -12.64 1.17
N HIS A 372 11.52 -13.80 0.58
CA HIS A 372 10.30 -14.60 0.83
C HIS A 372 10.55 -16.03 1.29
N LEU A 373 11.70 -16.33 1.88
CA LEU A 373 11.82 -17.52 2.72
C LEU A 373 11.04 -17.30 4.02
N GLY A 374 9.80 -17.75 3.99
CA GLY A 374 9.00 -18.07 5.15
C GLY A 374 7.91 -19.00 4.67
N GLN A 375 8.10 -20.30 4.88
CA GLN A 375 6.97 -21.22 4.99
C GLN A 375 5.96 -20.64 6.00
N ASP A 376 4.73 -21.17 6.06
CA ASP A 376 3.69 -20.84 7.05
C ASP A 376 4.11 -21.00 8.54
N GLN A 377 5.40 -21.07 8.85
CA GLN A 377 5.95 -21.15 10.19
C GLN A 377 6.28 -19.76 10.76
N ASP A 378 5.47 -19.40 11.77
CA ASP A 378 5.83 -18.59 12.92
C ASP A 378 6.11 -17.09 12.73
N TRP A 379 5.01 -16.34 12.65
CA TRP A 379 4.91 -15.03 13.33
C TRP A 379 5.12 -15.13 14.86
N ALA A 380 5.23 -16.35 15.43
CA ALA A 380 5.63 -16.58 16.83
C ALA A 380 7.09 -16.19 17.12
N ASN A 381 7.95 -16.11 16.09
CA ASN A 381 9.33 -15.66 16.23
C ASN A 381 9.48 -14.14 16.46
N LEU A 382 8.37 -13.41 16.51
CA LEU A 382 8.30 -12.04 17.04
C LEU A 382 8.09 -12.01 18.57
N SER A 383 8.30 -13.13 19.27
CA SER A 383 8.50 -13.12 20.72
C SER A 383 9.66 -12.19 21.04
N LEU A 384 9.35 -11.02 21.59
CA LEU A 384 10.32 -10.25 22.34
C LEU A 384 10.84 -11.17 23.44
N ASP A 385 12.16 -11.40 23.49
CA ASP A 385 12.82 -11.74 24.75
C ASP A 385 12.50 -10.62 25.73
N LEU A 386 11.43 -10.81 26.48
CA LEU A 386 11.04 -10.00 27.60
C LEU A 386 11.82 -10.54 28.80
N THR A 387 13.09 -10.19 28.92
CA THR A 387 13.68 -10.11 30.25
C THR A 387 13.05 -8.88 30.91
N PRO A 388 12.22 -9.01 31.96
CA PRO A 388 11.80 -7.85 32.72
C PRO A 388 13.05 -7.17 33.29
N PRO A 389 13.11 -5.83 33.37
CA PRO A 389 14.18 -5.17 34.11
C PRO A 389 14.20 -5.72 35.53
N PRO A 390 15.39 -5.96 36.12
CA PRO A 390 15.48 -6.46 37.48
C PRO A 390 14.72 -5.51 38.40
N LYS A 391 13.85 -6.08 39.25
CA LYS A 391 13.17 -5.32 40.29
C LYS A 391 14.25 -4.67 41.15
N GLU A 392 14.33 -3.35 41.12
CA GLU A 392 15.00 -2.59 42.17
C GLU A 392 14.24 -2.86 43.47
N THR A 393 14.78 -3.75 44.29
CA THR A 393 14.44 -3.84 45.70
C THR A 393 15.02 -2.63 46.40
N ARG A 394 14.14 -1.84 47.03
CA ARG A 394 14.51 -0.87 48.06
C ARG A 394 15.25 -1.54 49.22
#